data_AF-D8M9R8-F1
#
_entry.id   AF-D8M9R8-F1
#
_cell.length_a   1.000
_cell.length_b   1.000
_cell.length_c   1.000
_cell.angle_alpha   90.00
_cell.angle_beta   90.00
_cell.angle_gamma   90.00
#
_symmetry.space_group_name_H-M   'P 1'
#
loop_
_entity.id
_entity.type
_entity.pdbx_description
1 polymer ?
#
loop_
_entity_poly.entity_id
_entity_poly.type
_entity_poly.pdbx_seq_one_letter_code
_entity_poly.pdbx_strand_id
1 'polypeptide(L)'
;MNILPDLFVEFDLLETCKTKAMLIRTQSQLASVVFGEDSSFDAASTSPEITTSRYVLKPMDLTDCASLEAYLRDSPLSRNTPTLFLSECVLIYINPDLVNPSLQCLQKAFPNSVMVVYEQIRPNDPFGAMMIQNLHERGCDLLSLTRYPEIEDQKQRYLSLGYKKVFCQDMQHLYTYLLDPSEIKRVSRLELFDEFEEWDLSKRASIVL
;
A
#
# COMPACT_ATOMS: atom_id res chain seq x y z
N MET A 1 17.44 17.17 2.24
CA MET A 1 16.22 17.53 1.49
C MET A 1 15.04 17.11 2.32
N ASN A 2 14.07 17.99 2.57
CA ASN A 2 12.84 17.62 3.27
C ASN A 2 11.90 17.03 2.21
N ILE A 3 11.69 15.71 2.20
CA ILE A 3 10.95 14.96 1.15
C ILE A 3 9.53 14.67 1.64
N LEU A 4 8.80 15.71 2.06
CA LEU A 4 7.40 15.56 2.46
C LEU A 4 6.50 15.86 1.26
N PRO A 5 5.43 15.08 1.04
CA PRO A 5 4.46 15.39 0.00
C PRO A 5 3.70 16.67 0.35
N ASP A 6 3.32 17.45 -0.66
CA ASP A 6 2.45 18.62 -0.47
C ASP A 6 1.07 18.21 0.05
N LEU A 7 0.59 17.03 -0.35
CA LEU A 7 -0.68 16.44 0.04
C LEU A 7 -0.55 14.91 0.16
N PHE A 8 -0.98 14.36 1.30
CA PHE A 8 -1.08 12.92 1.52
C PHE A 8 -2.54 12.48 1.44
N VAL A 9 -2.84 11.46 0.64
CA VAL A 9 -4.20 10.94 0.43
C VAL A 9 -4.23 9.47 0.81
N GLU A 10 -5.16 9.11 1.68
CA GLU A 10 -5.43 7.74 2.08
C GLU A 10 -6.79 7.28 1.57
N PHE A 11 -6.79 6.10 0.96
CA PHE A 11 -7.98 5.38 0.55
C PHE A 11 -8.07 4.07 1.33
N ASP A 12 -9.22 3.83 1.94
CA ASP A 12 -9.52 2.59 2.64
C ASP A 12 -11.03 2.34 2.64
N LEU A 13 -11.46 1.17 3.08
CA LEU A 13 -12.88 0.87 3.24
C LEU A 13 -13.52 1.76 4.31
N LEU A 14 -14.83 1.97 4.17
CA LEU A 14 -15.61 2.89 5.00
C LEU A 14 -15.40 2.67 6.51
N GLU A 15 -15.44 1.43 6.98
CA GLU A 15 -15.33 1.13 8.41
C GLU A 15 -13.91 1.38 8.95
N THR A 16 -12.88 1.14 8.14
CA THR A 16 -11.49 1.49 8.48
C THR A 16 -11.35 3.01 8.59
N CYS A 17 -11.84 3.75 7.60
CA CYS A 17 -11.81 5.21 7.62
C CYS A 17 -12.58 5.80 8.81
N LYS A 18 -13.77 5.27 9.16
CA LYS A 18 -14.51 5.69 10.36
C LYS A 18 -13.66 5.58 11.62
N THR A 19 -13.06 4.41 11.83
CA THR A 19 -12.24 4.13 13.01
C THR A 19 -11.02 5.03 13.04
N LYS A 20 -10.32 5.17 11.91
CA LYS A 20 -9.12 6.00 11.77
C LYS A 20 -9.41 7.49 11.98
N ALA A 21 -10.49 8.00 11.38
CA ALA A 21 -10.91 9.38 11.53
C ALA A 21 -11.26 9.72 12.99
N MET A 22 -11.97 8.82 13.69
CA MET A 22 -12.27 8.96 15.12
C MET A 22 -10.99 9.01 15.95
N LEU A 23 -10.04 8.10 15.72
CA LEU A 23 -8.75 8.10 16.43
C LEU A 23 -7.95 9.37 16.18
N ILE A 24 -7.87 9.84 14.92
CA ILE A 24 -7.17 11.08 14.57
C ILE A 24 -7.76 12.28 15.32
N ARG A 25 -9.10 12.38 15.41
CA ARG A 25 -9.77 13.50 16.09
C ARG A 25 -9.64 13.47 17.61
N THR A 26 -9.65 12.27 18.19
CA THR A 26 -9.67 12.11 19.66
C THR A 26 -8.28 12.09 20.29
N GLN A 27 -7.24 11.76 19.52
CA GLN A 27 -5.85 11.78 19.98
C GLN A 27 -5.18 13.11 19.62
N SER A 28 -4.86 13.91 20.65
CA SER A 28 -4.33 15.27 20.47
C SER A 28 -3.05 15.34 19.61
N GLN A 29 -2.16 14.34 19.74
CA GLN A 29 -0.93 14.27 18.94
C GLN A 29 -1.18 14.00 17.45
N LEU A 30 -2.21 13.23 17.11
CA LEU A 30 -2.58 12.98 15.72
C LEU A 30 -3.35 14.17 15.15
N ALA A 31 -4.26 14.72 15.94
CA ALA A 31 -5.03 15.89 15.58
C ALA A 31 -4.14 17.09 15.27
N SER A 32 -3.10 17.34 16.08
CA SER A 32 -2.17 18.45 15.85
C SER A 32 -1.39 18.30 14.54
N VAL A 33 -1.00 17.07 14.18
CA VAL A 33 -0.30 16.80 12.91
C VAL A 33 -1.24 16.99 11.70
N VAL A 34 -2.47 16.48 11.78
CA VAL A 34 -3.41 16.45 10.65
C VAL A 34 -4.11 17.79 10.44
N PHE A 35 -4.63 18.38 11.51
CA PHE A 35 -5.37 19.63 11.46
C PHE A 35 -4.47 20.85 11.64
N GLY A 36 -3.37 20.73 12.39
CA GLY A 36 -2.54 21.86 12.82
C GLY A 36 -2.86 22.30 14.25
N GLU A 37 -1.88 22.87 14.96
CA GLU A 37 -1.99 23.21 16.39
C GLU A 37 -3.10 24.24 16.68
N ASP A 38 -3.35 25.17 15.76
CA ASP A 38 -4.33 26.27 15.92
C ASP A 38 -5.64 26.05 15.15
N SER A 39 -5.81 24.88 14.52
CA SER A 39 -6.97 24.63 13.67
C SER A 39 -8.19 24.21 14.48
N SER A 40 -9.31 24.90 14.28
CA SER A 40 -10.60 24.46 14.82
C SER A 40 -11.10 23.23 14.04
N PHE A 41 -11.26 22.10 14.73
CA PHE A 41 -11.91 20.90 14.19
C PHE A 41 -12.97 20.40 15.18
N ASP A 42 -14.01 19.76 14.65
CA ASP A 42 -15.04 19.14 15.47
C ASP A 42 -14.56 17.76 15.96
N ALA A 43 -14.10 17.70 17.21
CA ALA A 43 -13.67 16.46 17.85
C ALA A 43 -14.81 15.43 18.03
N ALA A 44 -16.07 15.88 18.01
CA ALA A 44 -17.24 15.00 18.13
C ALA A 44 -17.75 14.49 16.76
N SER A 45 -17.13 14.92 15.65
CA SER A 45 -17.54 14.52 14.31
C SER A 45 -17.39 13.02 14.09
N THR A 46 -18.48 12.39 13.63
CA THR A 46 -18.53 10.97 13.24
C THR A 46 -18.25 10.75 11.76
N SER A 47 -17.86 11.80 11.03
CA SER A 47 -17.56 11.69 9.60
C SER A 47 -16.41 10.70 9.35
N PRO A 48 -16.54 9.76 8.41
CA PRO A 48 -15.44 8.88 8.03
C PRO A 48 -14.35 9.60 7.22
N GLU A 49 -14.62 10.82 6.77
CA GLU A 49 -13.72 11.59 5.92
C GLU A 49 -12.98 12.64 6.73
N ILE A 50 -11.73 12.90 6.36
CA ILE A 50 -10.96 14.05 6.80
C ILE A 50 -10.41 14.73 5.54
N THR A 51 -10.48 16.05 5.48
CA THR A 51 -9.90 16.84 4.40
C THR A 51 -9.27 18.09 4.98
N THR A 52 -7.96 18.22 4.79
CA THR A 52 -7.17 19.40 5.12
C THR A 52 -6.32 19.79 3.91
N SER A 53 -5.52 20.85 4.02
CA SER A 53 -4.62 21.27 2.93
C SER A 53 -3.47 20.30 2.68
N ARG A 54 -3.15 19.40 3.63
CA ARG A 54 -2.01 18.46 3.54
C ARG A 54 -2.39 16.99 3.74
N TYR A 55 -3.62 16.70 4.15
CA TYR A 55 -4.08 15.34 4.42
C TYR A 55 -5.53 15.11 4.01
N VAL A 56 -5.79 14.01 3.30
CA VAL A 56 -7.12 13.53 2.97
C VAL A 56 -7.25 12.08 3.39
N LEU A 57 -8.27 11.76 4.17
CA LEU A 57 -8.74 10.40 4.43
C LEU A 57 -10.10 10.26 3.75
N LYS A 58 -10.19 9.34 2.78
CA LYS A 58 -11.39 9.17 1.96
C LYS A 58 -11.79 7.69 1.90
N PRO A 59 -13.00 7.32 2.35
CA PRO A 59 -13.58 6.03 2.05
C PRO A 59 -13.61 5.76 0.56
N MET A 60 -13.01 4.66 0.14
CA MET A 60 -12.92 4.26 -1.26
C MET A 60 -12.81 2.75 -1.36
N ASP A 61 -13.74 2.13 -2.08
CA ASP A 61 -13.59 0.75 -2.53
C ASP A 61 -12.82 0.77 -3.86
N LEU A 62 -11.60 0.24 -3.85
CA LEU A 62 -10.75 0.21 -5.04
C LEU A 62 -11.29 -0.71 -6.15
N THR A 63 -12.28 -1.57 -5.86
CA THR A 63 -12.99 -2.35 -6.88
C THR A 63 -14.04 -1.55 -7.65
N ASP A 64 -14.46 -0.40 -7.12
CA ASP A 64 -15.40 0.51 -7.77
C ASP A 64 -14.65 1.58 -8.57
N CYS A 65 -14.24 1.21 -9.78
CA CYS A 65 -13.54 2.11 -10.70
C CYS A 65 -14.37 3.36 -11.04
N ALA A 66 -15.70 3.26 -11.07
CA ALA A 66 -16.57 4.39 -11.40
C ALA A 66 -16.60 5.43 -10.27
N SER A 67 -16.66 4.97 -9.01
CA SER A 67 -16.54 5.82 -7.83
C SER A 67 -15.17 6.51 -7.76
N LEU A 68 -14.08 5.76 -8.05
CA LEU A 68 -12.74 6.33 -8.11
C LEU A 68 -12.65 7.39 -9.21
N GLU A 69 -13.12 7.12 -10.42
CA GLU A 69 -13.15 8.09 -11.53
C GLU A 69 -13.93 9.35 -11.17
N ALA A 70 -15.09 9.20 -10.52
CA ALA A 70 -15.89 10.33 -10.05
C ALA A 70 -15.12 11.18 -9.03
N TYR A 71 -14.50 10.54 -8.04
CA TYR A 71 -13.65 11.23 -7.08
C TYR A 71 -12.52 11.97 -7.78
N LEU A 72 -11.78 11.34 -8.70
CA LEU A 72 -10.68 11.98 -9.39
C LEU A 72 -11.16 13.18 -10.23
N ARG A 73 -12.29 13.07 -10.93
CA ARG A 73 -12.82 14.19 -11.72
C ARG A 73 -13.17 15.40 -10.83
N ASP A 74 -13.76 15.16 -9.67
CA ASP A 74 -14.32 16.21 -8.80
C ASP A 74 -13.32 16.69 -7.72
N SER A 75 -12.20 15.98 -7.56
CA SER A 75 -11.17 16.26 -6.55
C SER A 75 -10.18 17.35 -6.98
N PRO A 76 -9.67 18.17 -6.03
CA PRO A 76 -8.65 19.19 -6.32
C PRO A 76 -7.25 18.61 -6.59
N LEU A 77 -7.10 17.27 -6.69
CA LEU A 77 -5.81 16.62 -6.95
C LEU A 77 -5.24 17.05 -8.30
N SER A 78 -4.10 17.76 -8.25
CA SER A 78 -3.35 18.14 -9.43
C SER A 78 -2.78 16.91 -10.15
N ARG A 79 -3.10 16.79 -11.44
CA ARG A 79 -2.62 15.69 -12.32
C ARG A 79 -1.19 15.89 -12.82
N ASN A 80 -0.66 17.11 -12.64
CA ASN A 80 0.65 17.51 -13.16
C ASN A 80 1.78 17.35 -12.12
N THR A 81 1.43 17.17 -10.85
CA THR A 81 2.37 16.97 -9.75
C THR A 81 2.91 15.53 -9.75
N PRO A 82 4.22 15.32 -9.53
CA PRO A 82 4.77 13.99 -9.32
C PRO A 82 3.99 13.26 -8.22
N THR A 83 3.43 12.10 -8.55
CA THR A 83 2.52 11.37 -7.65
C THR A 83 3.09 10.00 -7.33
N LEU A 84 3.20 9.67 -6.04
CA LEU A 84 3.55 8.34 -5.57
C LEU A 84 2.27 7.64 -5.10
N PHE A 85 1.94 6.51 -5.71
CA PHE A 85 0.97 5.57 -5.18
C PHE A 85 1.71 4.51 -4.36
N LEU A 86 1.21 4.23 -3.16
CA LEU A 86 1.74 3.20 -2.28
C LEU A 86 0.65 2.19 -1.99
N SER A 87 0.92 0.92 -2.27
CA SER A 87 0.09 -0.22 -1.87
C SER A 87 0.95 -1.19 -1.06
N GLU A 88 0.83 -1.14 0.26
CA GLU A 88 1.55 -2.04 1.16
C GLU A 88 0.59 -3.10 1.72
N CYS A 89 0.69 -4.33 1.25
CA CYS A 89 -0.19 -5.45 1.60
C CYS A 89 -1.69 -5.11 1.42
N VAL A 90 -2.07 -4.46 0.32
CA VAL A 90 -3.48 -4.12 0.03
C VAL A 90 -4.02 -4.95 -1.14
N LEU A 91 -3.39 -4.81 -2.31
CA LEU A 91 -3.90 -5.39 -3.56
C LEU A 91 -3.91 -6.93 -3.56
N ILE A 92 -3.11 -7.56 -2.70
CA ILE A 92 -3.05 -9.01 -2.53
C ILE A 92 -4.40 -9.63 -2.14
N TYR A 93 -5.24 -8.89 -1.40
CA TYR A 93 -6.54 -9.33 -0.91
C TYR A 93 -7.69 -9.07 -1.88
N ILE A 94 -7.44 -8.41 -3.01
CA ILE A 94 -8.49 -7.94 -3.92
C ILE A 94 -8.42 -8.74 -5.22
N ASN A 95 -9.57 -9.14 -5.76
CA ASN A 95 -9.63 -9.80 -7.05
C ASN A 95 -9.01 -8.89 -8.14
N PRO A 96 -7.96 -9.35 -8.84
CA PRO A 96 -7.32 -8.61 -9.94
C PRO A 96 -8.27 -8.04 -10.99
N ASP A 97 -9.29 -8.80 -11.39
CA ASP A 97 -10.23 -8.37 -12.45
C ASP A 97 -11.07 -7.17 -12.03
N LEU A 98 -11.28 -7.00 -10.72
CA LEU A 98 -12.05 -5.88 -10.18
C LEU A 98 -11.17 -4.65 -9.91
N VAL A 99 -9.93 -4.82 -9.46
CA VAL A 99 -9.07 -3.69 -9.06
C VAL A 99 -8.20 -3.14 -10.18
N ASN A 100 -7.80 -3.98 -11.15
CA ASN A 100 -6.94 -3.56 -12.25
C ASN A 100 -7.52 -2.40 -13.08
N PRO A 101 -8.84 -2.31 -13.36
CA PRO A 101 -9.43 -1.13 -14.00
C PRO A 101 -9.14 0.16 -13.23
N SER A 102 -9.29 0.15 -11.90
CA SER A 102 -8.99 1.29 -11.02
C SER A 102 -7.51 1.67 -11.04
N LEU A 103 -6.61 0.68 -11.01
CA LEU A 103 -5.16 0.94 -11.12
C LEU A 103 -4.79 1.55 -12.47
N GLN A 104 -5.41 1.08 -13.56
CA GLN A 104 -5.22 1.66 -14.89
C GLN A 104 -5.79 3.08 -14.96
N CYS A 105 -6.93 3.35 -14.29
CA CYS A 105 -7.49 4.68 -14.17
C CYS A 105 -6.52 5.64 -13.46
N LEU A 106 -5.93 5.23 -12.34
CA LEU A 106 -4.90 6.01 -11.64
C LEU A 106 -3.70 6.31 -12.55
N GLN A 107 -3.18 5.30 -13.24
CA GLN A 107 -2.04 5.45 -14.16
C GLN A 107 -2.36 6.47 -15.27
N LYS A 108 -3.57 6.41 -15.86
CA LYS A 108 -4.02 7.35 -16.89
C LYS A 108 -4.22 8.76 -16.36
N ALA A 109 -4.81 8.89 -15.17
CA ALA A 109 -5.10 10.19 -14.55
C ALA A 109 -3.81 10.90 -14.10
N PHE A 110 -2.76 10.17 -13.77
CA PHE A 110 -1.48 10.72 -13.30
C PHE A 110 -0.31 10.22 -14.17
N PRO A 111 -0.07 10.84 -15.34
CA PRO A 111 0.97 10.38 -16.27
C PRO A 111 2.40 10.50 -15.73
N ASN A 112 2.61 11.35 -14.71
CA ASN A 112 3.87 11.48 -13.97
C ASN A 112 3.75 10.84 -12.58
N SER A 113 3.54 9.53 -12.56
CA SER A 113 3.38 8.76 -11.32
C SER A 113 4.31 7.57 -11.21
N VAL A 114 4.56 7.16 -9.96
CA VAL A 114 5.22 5.91 -9.59
C VAL A 114 4.24 5.12 -8.72
N MET A 115 4.13 3.83 -8.95
CA MET A 115 3.43 2.89 -8.08
C MET A 115 4.48 2.07 -7.34
N VAL A 116 4.41 2.04 -6.02
CA VAL A 116 5.22 1.18 -5.16
C VAL A 116 4.30 0.16 -4.52
N VAL A 117 4.59 -1.12 -4.73
CA VAL A 117 3.77 -2.22 -4.19
C VAL A 117 4.64 -3.17 -3.39
N TYR A 118 4.20 -3.47 -2.16
CA TYR A 118 4.75 -4.52 -1.32
C TYR A 118 3.69 -5.59 -1.10
N GLU A 119 3.91 -6.81 -1.61
CA GLU A 119 2.96 -7.92 -1.47
C GLU A 119 3.62 -9.29 -1.61
N GLN A 120 2.86 -10.35 -1.32
CA GLN A 120 3.33 -11.74 -1.35
C GLN A 120 3.41 -12.29 -2.79
N ILE A 121 4.28 -13.28 -2.99
CA ILE A 121 4.44 -14.10 -4.20
C ILE A 121 4.71 -15.57 -3.83
N ARG A 122 4.94 -16.42 -4.83
CA ARG A 122 5.34 -17.84 -4.72
C ARG A 122 4.35 -18.69 -3.91
N PRO A 123 3.08 -18.74 -4.33
CA PRO A 123 2.04 -19.48 -3.60
C PRO A 123 2.28 -21.00 -3.52
N ASN A 124 3.13 -21.54 -4.39
CA ASN A 124 3.30 -22.98 -4.59
C ASN A 124 4.58 -23.53 -3.97
N ASP A 125 5.46 -22.69 -3.41
CA ASP A 125 6.58 -23.20 -2.62
C ASP A 125 6.09 -23.67 -1.23
N PRO A 126 6.88 -24.47 -0.48
CA PRO A 126 6.43 -25.00 0.81
C PRO A 126 6.01 -23.91 1.81
N PHE A 127 6.69 -22.75 1.80
CA PHE A 127 6.37 -21.64 2.68
C PHE A 127 5.07 -20.95 2.25
N GLY A 128 4.95 -20.64 0.96
CA GLY A 128 3.78 -20.00 0.37
C GLY A 128 2.51 -20.84 0.50
N ALA A 129 2.61 -22.15 0.29
CA ALA A 129 1.48 -23.07 0.45
C ALA A 129 0.98 -23.08 1.91
N MET A 130 1.91 -23.13 2.87
CA MET A 130 1.58 -23.06 4.29
C MET A 130 1.00 -21.68 4.68
N MET A 131 1.56 -20.58 4.16
CA MET A 131 1.08 -19.21 4.37
C MET A 131 -0.36 -19.06 3.89
N ILE A 132 -0.67 -19.52 2.67
CA ILE A 132 -2.02 -19.44 2.09
C ILE A 132 -3.00 -20.25 2.92
N GLN A 133 -2.66 -21.49 3.29
CA GLN A 133 -3.50 -22.32 4.13
C GLN A 133 -3.81 -21.63 5.47
N ASN A 134 -2.77 -21.11 6.13
CA ASN A 134 -2.90 -20.42 7.42
C ASN A 134 -3.80 -19.17 7.33
N LEU A 135 -3.68 -18.40 6.25
CA LEU A 135 -4.49 -17.19 6.07
C LEU A 135 -5.94 -17.52 5.65
N HIS A 136 -6.14 -18.55 4.84
CA HIS A 136 -7.46 -19.05 4.48
C HIS A 136 -8.25 -19.50 5.72
N GLU A 137 -7.61 -20.23 6.64
CA GLU A 137 -8.23 -20.65 7.91
C GLU A 137 -8.67 -19.46 8.80
N ARG A 138 -8.10 -18.27 8.57
CA ARG A 138 -8.45 -17.02 9.25
C ARG A 138 -9.45 -16.16 8.45
N GLY A 139 -9.88 -16.62 7.28
CA GLY A 139 -10.77 -15.88 6.38
C GLY A 139 -10.08 -14.73 5.62
N CYS A 140 -8.77 -14.82 5.41
CA CYS A 140 -7.95 -13.79 4.77
C CYS A 140 -7.32 -14.28 3.46
N ASP A 141 -8.14 -14.54 2.45
CA ASP A 141 -7.65 -15.08 1.18
C ASP A 141 -6.75 -14.10 0.40
N LEU A 142 -5.65 -14.63 -0.14
CA LEU A 142 -4.70 -13.89 -0.99
C LEU A 142 -5.09 -14.00 -2.47
N LEU A 143 -6.18 -13.31 -2.83
CA LEU A 143 -6.85 -13.46 -4.13
C LEU A 143 -5.94 -13.18 -5.34
N SER A 144 -4.99 -12.25 -5.22
CA SER A 144 -4.16 -11.87 -6.37
C SER A 144 -3.09 -12.91 -6.75
N LEU A 145 -2.68 -13.78 -5.82
CA LEU A 145 -1.65 -14.81 -6.05
C LEU A 145 -2.04 -15.82 -7.12
N THR A 146 -3.33 -16.05 -7.31
CA THR A 146 -3.84 -16.96 -8.35
C THR A 146 -3.50 -16.48 -9.76
N ARG A 147 -3.37 -15.17 -9.96
CA ARG A 147 -3.11 -14.54 -11.26
C ARG A 147 -1.68 -14.03 -11.40
N TYR A 148 -1.07 -13.58 -10.30
CA TYR A 148 0.28 -13.02 -10.29
C TYR A 148 1.18 -13.72 -9.28
N PRO A 149 1.47 -15.03 -9.49
CA PRO A 149 2.20 -15.82 -8.52
C PRO A 149 3.69 -15.46 -8.43
N GLU A 150 4.32 -14.94 -9.49
CA GLU A 150 5.77 -14.69 -9.53
C GLU A 150 6.12 -13.23 -9.85
N ILE A 151 7.41 -12.88 -9.63
CA ILE A 151 7.98 -11.56 -9.95
C ILE A 151 7.65 -11.12 -11.38
N GLU A 152 7.76 -12.04 -12.34
CA GLU A 152 7.54 -11.70 -13.75
C GLU A 152 6.06 -11.43 -14.04
N ASP A 153 5.13 -12.15 -13.41
CA ASP A 153 3.70 -11.89 -13.54
C ASP A 153 3.33 -10.50 -13.01
N GLN A 154 3.95 -10.10 -11.89
CA GLN A 154 3.80 -8.76 -11.32
C GLN A 154 4.36 -7.68 -12.26
N LYS A 155 5.54 -7.90 -12.84
CA LYS A 155 6.08 -6.97 -13.86
C LYS A 155 5.13 -6.84 -15.05
N GLN A 156 4.65 -7.95 -15.60
CA GLN A 156 3.73 -7.94 -16.73
C GLN A 156 2.40 -7.29 -16.39
N ARG A 157 1.88 -7.48 -15.17
CA ARG A 157 0.70 -6.77 -14.67
C ARG A 157 0.86 -5.27 -14.83
N TYR A 158 1.88 -4.67 -14.22
CA TYR A 158 2.03 -3.21 -14.25
C TYR A 158 2.41 -2.66 -15.64
N LEU A 159 3.17 -3.41 -16.44
CA LEU A 159 3.38 -3.05 -17.85
C LEU A 159 2.04 -3.00 -18.62
N SER A 160 1.16 -3.98 -18.42
CA SER A 160 -0.18 -4.01 -19.06
C SER A 160 -1.12 -2.91 -18.58
N LEU A 161 -0.92 -2.42 -17.35
CA LEU A 161 -1.66 -1.28 -16.79
C LEU A 161 -1.20 0.08 -17.32
N GLY A 162 -0.13 0.12 -18.13
CA GLY A 162 0.36 1.33 -18.80
C GLY A 162 1.64 1.93 -18.20
N TYR A 163 2.25 1.30 -17.18
CA TYR A 163 3.55 1.73 -16.68
C TYR A 163 4.65 1.40 -17.69
N LYS A 164 5.55 2.35 -17.95
CA LYS A 164 6.59 2.21 -18.99
C LYS A 164 7.83 1.46 -18.52
N LYS A 165 8.10 1.48 -17.21
CA LYS A 165 9.24 0.84 -16.57
C LYS A 165 8.73 0.21 -15.29
N VAL A 166 9.12 -1.04 -15.05
CA VAL A 166 8.78 -1.78 -13.84
C VAL A 166 10.04 -2.45 -13.34
N PHE A 167 10.36 -2.21 -12.07
CA PHE A 167 11.42 -2.90 -11.34
C PHE A 167 10.71 -3.74 -10.28
N CYS A 168 11.15 -4.96 -10.04
CA CYS A 168 10.51 -5.79 -9.02
C CYS A 168 11.56 -6.78 -8.53
N GLN A 169 11.72 -6.85 -7.21
CA GLN A 169 12.68 -7.70 -6.52
C GLN A 169 12.05 -8.30 -5.27
N ASP A 170 12.49 -9.50 -4.88
CA ASP A 170 12.08 -10.09 -3.60
C ASP A 170 12.83 -9.48 -2.42
N MET A 171 12.27 -9.60 -1.21
CA MET A 171 12.88 -9.03 0.00
C MET A 171 14.26 -9.62 0.29
N GLN A 172 14.56 -10.83 -0.18
CA GLN A 172 15.89 -11.43 -0.06
C GLN A 172 16.93 -10.64 -0.86
N HIS A 173 16.61 -10.27 -2.10
CA HIS A 173 17.47 -9.42 -2.92
C HIS A 173 17.66 -8.03 -2.29
N LEU A 174 16.57 -7.40 -1.83
CA LEU A 174 16.64 -6.07 -1.20
C LEU A 174 17.49 -6.10 0.07
N TYR A 175 17.28 -7.10 0.94
CA TYR A 175 18.04 -7.28 2.16
C TYR A 175 19.53 -7.46 1.89
N THR A 176 19.88 -8.22 0.84
CA THR A 176 21.28 -8.56 0.53
C THR A 176 22.03 -7.41 -0.13
N TYR A 177 21.38 -6.64 -1.01
CA TYR A 177 22.07 -5.70 -1.91
C TYR A 177 21.72 -4.23 -1.73
N LEU A 178 20.59 -3.89 -1.09
CA LEU A 178 20.16 -2.49 -0.92
C LEU A 178 20.30 -1.96 0.51
N LEU A 179 20.28 -2.83 1.52
CA LEU A 179 20.40 -2.40 2.91
C LEU A 179 21.87 -2.15 3.28
N ASP A 180 22.09 -1.10 4.07
CA ASP A 180 23.40 -0.80 4.64
C ASP A 180 23.78 -1.91 5.65
N PRO A 181 24.95 -2.55 5.53
CA PRO A 181 25.41 -3.57 6.47
C PRO A 181 25.44 -3.10 7.94
N SER A 182 25.63 -1.79 8.17
CA SER A 182 25.59 -1.21 9.52
C SER A 182 24.17 -1.20 10.10
N GLU A 183 23.14 -0.99 9.27
CA GLU A 183 21.73 -1.08 9.69
C GLU A 183 21.32 -2.52 9.94
N ILE A 184 21.75 -3.46 9.10
CA ILE A 184 21.59 -4.90 9.34
C ILE A 184 22.16 -5.26 10.71
N LYS A 185 23.44 -4.92 10.95
CA LYS A 185 24.10 -5.19 12.24
C LYS A 185 23.42 -4.49 13.41
N ARG A 186 22.86 -3.30 13.20
CA ARG A 186 22.13 -2.56 14.24
C ARG A 186 20.87 -3.30 14.64
N VAL A 187 20.06 -3.74 13.67
CA VAL A 187 18.80 -4.46 13.90
C VAL A 187 19.04 -5.86 14.46
N SER A 188 20.02 -6.61 13.95
CA SER A 188 20.36 -7.96 14.45
C SER A 188 20.84 -8.02 15.90
N ARG A 189 21.08 -6.88 16.55
CA ARG A 189 21.45 -6.80 17.99
C ARG A 189 20.27 -6.51 18.89
N LEU A 190 19.09 -6.21 18.34
CA LEU A 190 17.91 -5.91 19.14
C LEU A 190 17.35 -7.17 19.82
N GLU A 191 17.44 -8.31 19.15
CA GLU A 191 16.93 -9.59 19.61
C GLU A 191 17.82 -10.74 19.11
N LEU A 192 17.94 -11.80 19.90
CA LEU A 192 18.61 -13.03 19.47
C LEU A 192 17.69 -13.77 18.49
N PHE A 193 18.20 -14.05 17.29
CA PHE A 193 17.44 -14.72 16.23
C PHE A 193 18.21 -15.92 15.70
N ASP A 194 17.59 -17.09 15.68
CA ASP A 194 18.18 -18.36 15.23
C ASP A 194 17.42 -19.04 14.07
N GLU A 195 16.23 -18.54 13.70
CA GLU A 195 15.36 -19.07 12.63
C GLU A 195 15.76 -18.58 11.21
N PHE A 196 17.05 -18.58 10.87
CA PHE A 196 17.55 -18.01 9.61
C PHE A 196 16.99 -18.70 8.36
N GLU A 197 16.76 -20.02 8.41
CA GLU A 197 16.23 -20.78 7.28
C GLU A 197 14.78 -20.37 6.95
N GLU A 198 13.93 -20.26 7.96
CA GLU A 198 12.53 -19.84 7.81
C GLU A 198 12.45 -18.38 7.34
N TRP A 199 13.33 -17.53 7.87
CA TRP A 199 13.41 -16.14 7.46
C TRP A 199 13.86 -15.97 6.01
N ASP A 200 14.81 -16.78 5.54
CA ASP A 200 15.22 -16.79 4.14
C ASP A 200 14.10 -17.21 3.19
N LEU A 201 13.25 -18.17 3.59
CA LEU A 201 12.04 -18.53 2.86
C LEU A 201 11.02 -17.38 2.85
N SER A 202 10.75 -16.78 4.01
CA SER A 202 9.81 -15.67 4.16
C SER A 202 10.17 -14.46 3.28
N LYS A 203 11.45 -14.06 3.26
CA LYS A 203 11.93 -12.95 2.41
C LYS A 203 11.81 -13.24 0.91
N ARG A 204 11.83 -14.51 0.51
CA ARG A 204 11.64 -14.91 -0.89
C ARG A 204 10.17 -14.92 -1.27
N ALA A 205 9.25 -14.96 -0.31
CA ALA A 205 7.81 -15.01 -0.53
C ALA A 205 7.13 -13.64 -0.61
N SER A 206 7.88 -12.54 -0.65
CA SER A 206 7.35 -11.18 -0.84
C SER A 206 8.25 -10.31 -1.71
N ILE A 207 7.64 -9.32 -2.35
CA ILE A 207 8.30 -8.42 -3.32
C ILE A 207 8.14 -6.95 -2.92
N VAL A 208 9.06 -6.13 -3.43
CA VAL A 208 8.80 -4.70 -3.68
C VAL A 208 8.90 -4.47 -5.19
N LEU A 209 7.87 -3.83 -5.74
CA LEU A 209 7.76 -3.39 -7.12
C LEU A 209 7.79 -1.86 -7.19
#